data_AF-F0G600-F1
#
_entry.id   AF-F0G600-F1
#
_cell.length_a   1.000
_cell.length_b   1.000
_cell.length_c   1.000
_cell.angle_alpha   90.00
_cell.angle_beta   90.00
_cell.angle_gamma   90.00
#
_symmetry.space_group_name_H-M   'P 1'
#
loop_
_entity.id
_entity.type
_entity.pdbx_description
1 polymer ?
#
loop_
_entity_poly.entity_id
_entity_poly.type
_entity_poly.pdbx_seq_one_letter_code
_entity_poly.pdbx_strand_id
1 'polypeptide(L)'
;MRGGRWTLPVPGWRDLAAMLIVVGFLLLAGISARQMGGPLAVAHPPAISLSPAALPGYTLRTVARMFAALLASIVFTFVYATTAARSRRAERVLIPLLDVLQSVPILGYLSFTVLFFLSLFPGRILGAECAAIFAIF
;
A
#
# COMPACT_ATOMS: atom_id res chain seq x y z
N MET A 1 -3.67 16.07 46.33
CA MET A 1 -3.79 14.79 45.59
C MET A 1 -5.24 14.64 45.13
N ARG A 2 -5.57 14.97 43.87
CA ARG A 2 -6.92 14.76 43.32
C ARG A 2 -6.88 13.55 42.39
N GLY A 3 -7.43 12.43 42.84
CA GLY A 3 -7.59 11.22 42.04
C GLY A 3 -8.72 11.41 41.03
N GLY A 4 -8.36 11.66 39.77
CA GLY A 4 -9.31 11.65 38.66
C GLY A 4 -9.79 10.22 38.41
N ARG A 5 -11.10 9.99 38.57
CA ARG A 5 -11.73 8.72 38.18
C ARG A 5 -11.78 8.71 36.65
N TRP A 6 -10.97 7.87 36.01
CA TRP A 6 -11.04 7.62 34.57
C TRP A 6 -12.32 6.83 34.27
N THR A 7 -13.44 7.52 34.07
CA THR A 7 -14.64 6.89 33.50
C THR A 7 -14.41 6.75 32.01
N LEU A 8 -14.17 5.52 31.54
CA LEU A 8 -14.09 5.23 30.11
C LEU A 8 -15.46 5.57 29.48
N PRO A 9 -15.52 6.45 28.47
CA PRO A 9 -16.78 6.76 27.80
C PRO A 9 -17.35 5.49 27.15
N VAL A 10 -18.67 5.31 27.27
CA VAL A 10 -19.38 4.18 26.65
C VAL A 10 -19.24 4.27 25.12
N PRO A 11 -18.95 3.15 24.42
CA PRO A 11 -18.76 3.17 22.98
C PRO A 11 -20.01 3.72 22.26
N GLY A 12 -19.81 4.80 21.50
CA GLY A 12 -20.85 5.40 20.67
C GLY A 12 -20.96 4.73 19.29
N TRP A 13 -21.93 5.18 18.49
CA TRP A 13 -22.08 4.75 17.09
C TRP A 13 -20.81 5.00 16.25
N ARG A 14 -20.01 6.01 16.62
CA ARG A 14 -18.72 6.35 15.98
C ARG A 14 -17.66 5.30 16.28
N ASP A 15 -17.62 4.77 17.49
CA ASP A 15 -16.69 3.73 17.89
C ASP A 15 -17.04 2.40 17.20
N LEU A 16 -18.34 2.11 17.07
CA LEU A 16 -18.82 0.98 16.27
C LEU A 16 -18.44 1.12 14.79
N ALA A 17 -18.64 2.31 14.20
CA ALA A 17 -18.26 2.57 12.82
C ALA A 17 -16.74 2.43 12.62
N ALA A 18 -15.93 2.99 13.51
CA ALA A 18 -14.47 2.85 13.49
C ALA A 18 -14.05 1.38 13.62
N MET A 19 -14.67 0.62 14.52
CA MET A 19 -14.39 -0.79 14.70
C MET A 19 -14.71 -1.61 13.44
N LEU A 20 -15.85 -1.36 12.79
CA LEU A 20 -16.21 -2.00 11.53
C LEU A 20 -15.24 -1.67 10.40
N ILE A 21 -14.78 -0.41 10.31
CA ILE A 21 -13.79 0.01 9.32
C ILE A 21 -12.45 -0.71 9.56
N VAL A 22 -11.97 -0.72 10.80
CA VAL A 22 -10.69 -1.37 11.16
C VAL A 22 -10.75 -2.88 10.93
N VAL A 23 -11.81 -3.54 11.39
CA VAL A 23 -12.00 -4.98 11.18
C VAL A 23 -12.14 -5.30 9.69
N GLY A 24 -12.92 -4.51 8.95
CA GLY A 24 -13.04 -4.62 7.49
C GLY A 24 -11.67 -4.53 6.83
N PHE A 25 -10.90 -3.49 7.14
CA PHE A 25 -9.54 -3.30 6.64
C PHE A 25 -8.62 -4.49 6.94
N LEU A 26 -8.61 -4.98 8.19
CA LEU A 26 -7.80 -6.13 8.59
C LEU A 26 -8.20 -7.42 7.87
N LEU A 27 -9.51 -7.67 7.71
CA LEU A 27 -10.01 -8.82 6.96
C LEU A 27 -9.57 -8.75 5.50
N LEU A 28 -9.62 -7.58 4.89
CA LEU A 28 -9.19 -7.38 3.50
C LEU A 28 -7.69 -7.50 3.32
N ALA A 29 -6.91 -6.97 4.26
CA ALA A 29 -5.47 -7.15 4.28
C ALA A 29 -5.14 -8.64 4.37
N GLY A 30 -5.81 -9.39 5.25
CA GLY A 30 -5.66 -10.84 5.38
C GLY A 30 -6.09 -11.63 4.14
N ILE A 31 -7.22 -11.26 3.52
CA ILE A 31 -7.71 -11.88 2.28
C ILE A 31 -6.73 -11.60 1.12
N SER A 32 -6.30 -10.34 0.97
CA SER A 32 -5.33 -9.94 -0.05
C SER A 32 -4.01 -10.68 0.14
N ALA A 33 -3.48 -10.75 1.36
CA ALA A 33 -2.26 -11.47 1.68
C ALA A 33 -2.36 -12.98 1.35
N ARG A 34 -3.50 -13.62 1.62
CA ARG A 34 -3.72 -15.02 1.22
C ARG A 34 -3.79 -15.19 -0.29
N GLN A 35 -4.42 -14.26 -0.99
CA GLN A 35 -4.58 -14.31 -2.46
C GLN A 35 -3.25 -14.06 -3.19
N MET A 36 -2.34 -13.27 -2.61
CA MET A 36 -1.01 -12.99 -3.17
C MET A 36 -0.13 -14.24 -3.32
N GLY A 37 -0.33 -15.26 -2.47
CA GLY A 37 0.40 -16.54 -2.57
C GLY A 37 -0.07 -17.45 -3.71
N GLY A 38 -1.17 -17.12 -4.38
CA GLY A 38 -1.75 -17.92 -5.45
C GLY A 38 -0.93 -17.90 -6.76
N PRO A 39 -1.12 -18.91 -7.62
CA PRO A 39 -0.47 -18.98 -8.92
C PRO A 39 -0.92 -17.80 -9.81
N LEU A 40 0.04 -17.18 -10.48
CA LEU A 40 -0.19 -16.07 -11.40
C LEU A 40 -0.75 -16.64 -12.71
N ALA A 41 -2.07 -16.67 -12.83
CA ALA A 41 -2.79 -17.17 -14.00
C ALA A 41 -2.71 -16.18 -15.17
N VAL A 42 -1.54 -16.07 -15.81
CA VAL A 42 -1.36 -15.24 -17.03
C VAL A 42 -2.19 -15.79 -18.19
N ALA A 43 -2.32 -17.12 -18.28
CA ALA A 43 -2.98 -17.79 -19.39
C ALA A 43 -4.52 -17.68 -19.35
N HIS A 44 -5.11 -17.55 -18.16
CA HIS A 44 -6.55 -17.47 -17.96
C HIS A 44 -6.87 -16.31 -16.99
N PRO A 45 -6.89 -15.06 -17.49
CA PRO A 45 -7.27 -13.93 -16.64
C PRO A 45 -8.67 -14.19 -16.09
N PRO A 46 -8.88 -14.05 -14.76
CA PRO A 46 -10.18 -14.27 -14.16
C PRO A 46 -11.20 -13.30 -14.78
N ALA A 47 -12.35 -13.82 -15.18
CA ALA A 47 -13.42 -13.02 -15.79
C ALA A 47 -13.80 -11.87 -14.85
N ILE A 48 -13.59 -10.63 -15.31
CA ILE A 48 -13.97 -9.43 -14.57
C ILE A 48 -15.49 -9.33 -14.64
N SER A 49 -16.15 -9.35 -13.48
CA SER A 49 -17.59 -9.16 -13.42
C SER A 49 -17.92 -7.69 -13.62
N LEU A 50 -18.75 -7.41 -14.63
CA LEU A 50 -19.26 -6.06 -14.90
C LEU A 50 -20.50 -5.72 -14.06
N SER A 51 -20.94 -6.63 -13.18
CA SER A 51 -22.08 -6.38 -12.31
C SER A 51 -21.77 -5.21 -11.35
N PRO A 52 -22.69 -4.25 -11.16
CA PRO A 52 -22.50 -3.17 -10.18
C PRO A 52 -22.22 -3.68 -8.75
N ALA A 53 -22.74 -4.87 -8.41
CA ALA A 53 -22.51 -5.51 -7.12
C ALA A 53 -21.05 -5.96 -6.89
N ALA A 54 -20.23 -6.07 -7.95
CA ALA A 54 -18.81 -6.40 -7.84
C ALA A 54 -17.93 -5.16 -7.53
N LEU A 55 -18.44 -3.96 -7.82
CA LEU A 55 -17.70 -2.70 -7.65
C LEU A 55 -17.18 -2.51 -6.22
N PRO A 56 -17.97 -2.74 -5.13
CA PRO A 56 -17.46 -2.58 -3.77
C PRO A 56 -16.23 -3.46 -3.49
N GLY A 57 -16.22 -4.71 -3.97
CA GLY A 57 -15.09 -5.61 -3.79
C GLY A 57 -13.84 -5.15 -4.55
N TYR A 58 -14.00 -4.60 -5.75
CA TYR A 58 -12.88 -4.06 -6.53
C TYR A 58 -12.33 -2.78 -5.92
N THR A 59 -13.19 -1.84 -5.53
CA THR A 59 -12.81 -0.60 -4.85
C THR A 59 -11.97 -0.92 -3.62
N LEU A 60 -12.42 -1.90 -2.84
CA LEU A 60 -11.83 -2.24 -1.57
C LEU A 60 -10.43 -2.87 -1.69
N ARG A 61 -10.21 -3.69 -2.73
CA ARG A 61 -8.86 -4.18 -3.09
C ARG A 61 -7.94 -3.03 -3.51
N THR A 62 -8.43 -2.11 -4.34
CA THR A 62 -7.63 -0.95 -4.78
C THR A 62 -7.27 -0.04 -3.60
N VAL A 63 -8.23 0.27 -2.73
CA VAL A 63 -8.00 1.06 -1.51
C VAL A 63 -6.97 0.38 -0.61
N ALA A 64 -7.01 -0.95 -0.46
CA ALA A 64 -6.01 -1.68 0.32
C ALA A 64 -4.59 -1.52 -0.24
N ARG A 65 -4.41 -1.59 -1.57
CA ARG A 65 -3.10 -1.35 -2.21
C ARG A 65 -2.62 0.08 -2.02
N MET A 66 -3.51 1.06 -2.21
CA MET A 66 -3.19 2.48 -1.99
C MET A 66 -2.81 2.76 -0.55
N PHE A 67 -3.49 2.13 0.42
CA PHE A 67 -3.15 2.26 1.83
C PHE A 67 -1.79 1.62 2.17
N ALA A 68 -1.49 0.45 1.59
CA ALA A 68 -0.17 -0.17 1.72
C ALA A 68 0.94 0.73 1.14
N ALA A 69 0.71 1.32 -0.04
CA ALA A 69 1.61 2.29 -0.65
C ALA A 69 1.77 3.54 0.22
N LEU A 70 0.69 4.05 0.81
CA LEU A 70 0.73 5.19 1.72
C LEU A 70 1.56 4.89 2.97
N LEU A 71 1.40 3.72 3.59
CA LEU A 71 2.23 3.32 4.73
C LEU A 71 3.71 3.25 4.34
N ALA A 72 4.01 2.64 3.19
CA ALA A 72 5.38 2.61 2.66
C ALA A 72 5.93 4.03 2.41
N SER A 73 5.10 4.93 1.88
CA SER A 73 5.42 6.34 1.64
C SER A 73 5.75 7.09 2.93
N ILE A 74 4.96 6.87 3.98
CA ILE A 74 5.19 7.48 5.29
C ILE A 74 6.52 6.99 5.88
N VAL A 75 6.76 5.67 5.87
CA VAL A 75 8.02 5.09 6.37
C VAL A 75 9.21 5.64 5.58
N PHE A 76 9.11 5.63 4.24
CA PHE A 76 10.14 6.18 3.37
C PHE A 76 10.39 7.65 3.67
N THR A 77 9.34 8.46 3.78
CA THR A 77 9.45 9.90 4.07
C THR A 77 10.18 10.13 5.39
N PHE A 78 9.81 9.43 6.46
CA PHE A 78 10.48 9.57 7.73
C PHE A 78 11.95 9.14 7.67
N VAL A 79 12.27 8.01 7.04
CA VAL A 79 13.68 7.55 6.92
C VAL A 79 14.50 8.49 6.03
N TYR A 80 13.97 8.83 4.85
CA TYR A 80 14.66 9.59 3.83
C TYR A 80 14.82 11.06 4.20
N ALA A 81 13.73 11.72 4.61
CA ALA A 81 13.76 13.13 4.97
C ALA A 81 14.58 13.37 6.24
N THR A 82 14.50 12.49 7.25
CA THR A 82 15.34 12.66 8.45
C THR A 82 16.82 12.46 8.15
N THR A 83 17.17 11.53 7.26
CA THR A 83 18.56 11.32 6.82
C THR A 83 19.09 12.51 6.04
N ALA A 84 18.29 13.06 5.13
CA ALA A 84 18.62 14.28 4.40
C ALA A 84 18.80 15.48 5.35
N ALA A 85 17.88 15.66 6.31
CA ALA A 85 17.93 16.77 7.26
C ALA A 85 19.11 16.71 8.24
N ARG A 86 19.61 15.51 8.58
CA ARG A 86 20.71 15.36 9.54
C ARG A 86 22.09 15.67 8.98
N SER A 87 22.28 15.66 7.66
CA SER A 87 23.61 15.80 7.05
C SER A 87 23.59 16.60 5.77
N ARG A 88 24.36 17.70 5.73
CA ARG A 88 24.56 18.52 4.51
C ARG A 88 25.11 17.71 3.33
N ARG A 89 25.85 16.62 3.59
CA ARG A 89 26.34 15.73 2.53
C ARG A 89 25.22 14.85 1.99
N ALA A 90 24.39 14.30 2.87
CA ALA A 90 23.25 13.47 2.47
C ALA A 90 22.22 14.32 1.72
N GLU A 91 21.89 15.51 2.22
CA GLU A 91 20.99 16.47 1.58
C GLU A 91 21.36 16.74 0.11
N ARG A 92 22.64 17.06 -0.15
CA ARG A 92 23.16 17.35 -1.50
C ARG A 92 23.09 16.17 -2.47
N VAL A 93 22.96 14.94 -1.98
CA VAL A 93 22.86 13.74 -2.82
C VAL A 93 21.41 13.27 -2.92
N LEU A 94 20.70 13.21 -1.80
CA LEU A 94 19.36 12.68 -1.68
C LEU A 94 18.33 13.59 -2.37
N ILE A 95 18.40 14.92 -2.18
CA ILE A 95 17.41 15.80 -2.82
C ILE A 95 17.49 15.72 -4.36
N PRO A 96 18.66 15.88 -5.01
CA PRO A 96 18.73 15.76 -6.47
C PRO A 96 18.40 14.35 -6.97
N LEU A 97 18.74 13.30 -6.21
CA LEU A 97 18.36 11.94 -6.57
C LEU A 97 16.84 11.78 -6.60
N LEU A 98 16.15 12.31 -5.58
CA LEU A 98 14.69 12.29 -5.51
C LEU A 98 14.06 13.11 -6.66
N ASP A 99 14.61 14.27 -6.98
CA ASP A 99 14.16 15.10 -8.10
C ASP A 99 14.32 14.38 -9.45
N VAL A 100 15.46 13.69 -9.66
CA VAL A 100 15.69 12.89 -10.89
C VAL A 100 14.72 11.73 -10.97
N LEU A 101 14.53 10.98 -9.87
CA LEU A 101 13.60 9.85 -9.84
C LEU A 101 12.15 10.29 -10.11
N GLN A 102 11.75 11.48 -9.67
CA GLN A 102 10.44 12.08 -9.95
C GLN A 102 10.28 12.55 -11.40
N SER A 103 11.39 12.82 -12.11
CA SER A 103 11.37 13.20 -13.53
C SER A 103 11.26 12.00 -14.48
N VAL A 104 11.42 10.77 -13.99
CA VAL A 104 11.40 9.55 -14.82
C VAL A 104 10.00 9.34 -15.42
N PRO A 105 9.88 9.08 -16.74
CA PRO A 105 8.59 8.81 -17.36
C PRO A 105 7.99 7.52 -16.82
N ILE A 106 6.70 7.59 -16.46
CA ILE A 106 6.01 6.48 -15.80
C ILE A 106 6.07 5.17 -16.59
N LEU A 107 6.04 5.22 -17.92
CA LEU A 107 6.10 4.02 -18.76
C LEU A 107 7.45 3.29 -18.66
N GLY A 108 8.55 4.04 -18.61
CA GLY A 108 9.90 3.47 -18.47
C GLY A 108 10.11 2.87 -17.09
N TYR A 109 9.67 3.59 -16.06
CA TYR A 109 9.68 3.13 -14.67
C TYR A 109 8.83 1.85 -14.48
N LEU A 110 7.60 1.82 -14.99
CA LEU A 110 6.70 0.67 -14.86
C LEU A 110 7.27 -0.58 -15.56
N SER A 111 7.85 -0.43 -16.73
CA SER A 111 8.40 -1.56 -17.49
C SER A 111 9.50 -2.29 -16.72
N PHE A 112 10.43 -1.53 -16.13
CA PHE A 112 11.51 -2.10 -15.33
C PHE A 112 11.00 -2.70 -14.01
N THR A 113 10.14 -1.98 -13.30
CA THR A 113 9.68 -2.37 -11.96
C THR A 113 8.76 -3.58 -12.00
N VAL A 114 7.84 -3.66 -12.97
CA VAL A 114 6.98 -4.84 -13.16
C VAL A 114 7.84 -6.06 -13.45
N LEU A 115 8.81 -5.96 -14.36
CA LEU A 115 9.72 -7.07 -14.65
C LEU A 115 10.51 -7.51 -13.41
N PHE A 116 11.06 -6.54 -12.67
CA PHE A 116 11.80 -6.78 -11.44
C PHE A 116 10.95 -7.58 -10.42
N PHE A 117 9.75 -7.11 -10.07
CA PHE A 117 8.92 -7.78 -9.07
C PHE A 117 8.35 -9.12 -9.54
N LEU A 118 8.01 -9.27 -10.81
CA LEU A 118 7.59 -10.56 -11.37
C LEU A 118 8.74 -11.58 -11.36
N SER A 119 9.97 -11.14 -11.62
CA SER A 119 11.16 -12.01 -11.55
C SER A 119 11.50 -12.42 -10.13
N LEU A 120 11.21 -11.56 -9.14
CA LEU A 120 11.43 -11.84 -7.73
C LEU A 120 10.43 -12.87 -7.18
N PHE A 121 9.21 -12.89 -7.72
CA PHE A 121 8.13 -13.82 -7.32
C PHE A 121 7.57 -14.57 -8.54
N PRO A 122 8.36 -15.47 -9.15
CA PRO A 122 7.99 -16.11 -10.40
C PRO A 122 6.73 -16.95 -10.23
N GLY A 123 5.75 -16.73 -11.11
CA GLY A 123 4.48 -17.48 -11.12
C GLY A 123 3.56 -17.21 -9.93
N ARG A 124 3.78 -16.15 -9.14
CA ARG A 124 2.93 -15.79 -7.99
C ARG A 124 2.34 -14.39 -8.13
N ILE A 125 1.05 -14.25 -7.81
CA ILE A 125 0.30 -12.97 -7.85
C ILE A 125 1.00 -11.87 -7.04
N LEU A 126 1.71 -12.26 -5.98
CA LEU A 126 2.55 -11.38 -5.15
C LEU A 126 3.45 -10.43 -5.96
N GLY A 127 4.08 -10.89 -7.04
CA GLY A 127 4.95 -10.03 -7.85
C GLY A 127 4.19 -8.89 -8.52
N ALA A 128 3.00 -9.18 -9.06
CA ALA A 128 2.15 -8.17 -9.67
C ALA A 128 1.59 -7.18 -8.63
N GLU A 129 1.25 -7.66 -7.43
CA GLU A 129 0.77 -6.84 -6.32
C GLU A 129 1.87 -5.91 -5.79
N CYS A 130 3.10 -6.41 -5.63
CA CYS A 130 4.25 -5.58 -5.25
C CYS A 130 4.55 -4.52 -6.31
N ALA A 131 4.49 -4.87 -7.60
CA ALA A 131 4.66 -3.90 -8.67
C ALA A 131 3.58 -2.80 -8.63
N ALA A 132 2.32 -3.18 -8.41
CA ALA A 132 1.22 -2.22 -8.30
C ALA A 132 1.37 -1.30 -7.07
N ILE A 133 1.75 -1.83 -5.91
CA ILE A 133 1.99 -1.04 -4.70
C ILE A 133 3.16 -0.08 -4.92
N PHE A 134 4.27 -0.57 -5.49
CA PHE A 134 5.45 0.24 -5.77
C PHE A 134 5.12 1.37 -6.76
N ALA A 135 4.31 1.09 -7.78
CA ALA A 135 3.89 2.10 -8.76
C ALA A 135 2.98 3.20 -8.20
N ILE A 136 2.27 2.92 -7.09
CA ILE A 136 1.44 3.92 -6.41
C ILE A 136 2.28 4.76 -5.44
N PHE A 137 3.31 4.15 -4.84
CA PHE A 137 4.24 4.79 -3.90
C PHE A 137 5.10 5.86 -4.59
#